data_AF-A6JH07-F1
#
_entry.id   AF-A6JH07-F1
#
_cell.length_a   1.000
_cell.length_b   1.000
_cell.length_c   1.000
_cell.angle_alpha   90.00
_cell.angle_beta   90.00
_cell.angle_gamma   90.00
#
_symmetry.space_group_name_H-M   'P 1'
#
loop_
_entity.id
_entity.type
_entity.pdbx_description
1 polymer ?
#
loop_
_entity_poly.entity_id
_entity_poly.type
_entity_poly.pdbx_seq_one_letter_code
_entity_poly.pdbx_strand_id
1 'polypeptide(L)'
;MAHSEEQAVVPCAFIRQNSGNSISLDFEPDTEYQFVEQLEERYKCAFCHSVLHNPHQTGCGHRFCQHCILSLRELNSVPICPVDKEVIKPQEVFKDNCCKREVLNLHVYCKNAPGCNARIILGRFQDHLQHCSFQAVPCPNQSCREAMLRKDVKEHLSAYCRFREEKCLYCKRDIVVTNLQDHEENSCPAYPVSCPNKCVQTIPRAGVKEHLTVCPEAEQDCPFKHYGCTVKGKRGNLQEHERAALQDHMLLVLEKNFQLEQQISDLYQSLEQKESKIQQLAGTVKEVRERA
;
A
#
# COMPACT_ATOMS: atom_id res chain seq x y z
N MET A 1 -64.37 -19.95 -29.27
CA MET A 1 -64.98 -19.28 -28.10
C MET A 1 -64.74 -20.14 -26.88
N ALA A 2 -63.77 -19.76 -26.06
CA ALA A 2 -63.63 -20.18 -24.67
C ALA A 2 -62.56 -19.28 -24.07
N HIS A 3 -62.98 -18.41 -23.15
CA HIS A 3 -62.11 -17.53 -22.39
C HIS A 3 -61.22 -18.36 -21.46
N SER A 4 -59.96 -17.98 -21.32
CA SER A 4 -59.11 -18.42 -20.23
C SER A 4 -58.50 -17.18 -19.60
N GLU A 5 -59.09 -16.79 -18.47
CA GLU A 5 -58.64 -15.70 -17.60
C GLU A 5 -57.42 -16.20 -16.82
N GLU A 6 -56.23 -15.67 -17.09
CA GLU A 6 -55.08 -15.84 -16.21
C GLU A 6 -55.14 -14.80 -15.09
N GLN A 7 -55.52 -15.25 -13.90
CA GLN A 7 -55.40 -14.50 -12.66
C GLN A 7 -53.92 -14.28 -12.31
N ALA A 8 -53.48 -13.01 -12.35
CA ALA A 8 -52.19 -12.60 -11.84
C ALA A 8 -52.21 -12.66 -10.30
N VAL A 9 -51.64 -13.74 -9.75
CA VAL A 9 -51.37 -13.87 -8.31
C VAL A 9 -50.11 -13.07 -8.00
N VAL A 10 -50.27 -11.91 -7.36
CA VAL A 10 -49.16 -11.11 -6.83
C VAL A 10 -48.62 -11.81 -5.57
N PRO A 11 -47.35 -12.24 -5.51
CA PRO A 11 -46.81 -12.78 -4.26
C PRO A 11 -46.49 -11.61 -3.33
N CYS A 12 -47.33 -11.41 -2.32
CA CYS A 12 -47.03 -10.56 -1.18
C CYS A 12 -45.95 -11.25 -0.33
N ALA A 13 -44.69 -11.06 -0.70
CA ALA A 13 -43.56 -11.54 0.09
C ALA A 13 -43.32 -10.58 1.26
N PHE A 14 -43.92 -10.88 2.41
CA PHE A 14 -43.46 -10.37 3.70
C PHE A 14 -42.04 -10.91 3.94
N ILE A 15 -41.03 -10.12 3.56
CA ILE A 15 -39.63 -10.40 3.89
C ILE A 15 -39.47 -10.25 5.40
N ARG A 16 -39.39 -11.39 6.11
CA ARG A 16 -38.93 -11.45 7.50
C ARG A 16 -37.53 -10.84 7.56
N GLN A 17 -37.40 -9.70 8.24
CA GLN A 17 -36.10 -9.11 8.53
C GLN A 17 -35.39 -10.01 9.54
N ASN A 18 -34.32 -10.65 9.08
CA ASN A 18 -33.47 -11.51 9.89
C ASN A 18 -32.62 -10.60 10.78
N SER A 19 -32.76 -10.74 12.10
CA SER A 19 -31.91 -10.09 13.10
C SER A 19 -30.52 -10.72 13.10
N GLY A 20 -29.71 -10.38 12.11
CA GLY A 20 -28.31 -10.80 12.01
C GLY A 20 -27.41 -9.58 11.88
N ASN A 21 -26.66 -9.28 12.94
CA ASN A 21 -25.59 -8.26 13.00
C ASN A 21 -25.95 -6.86 12.47
N SER A 22 -27.09 -6.30 12.89
CA SER A 22 -27.30 -4.86 12.74
C SER A 22 -26.36 -4.12 13.71
N ILE A 23 -25.37 -3.43 13.15
CA ILE A 23 -24.71 -2.29 13.78
C ILE A 23 -25.82 -1.45 14.45
N SER A 24 -25.64 -1.04 15.71
CA SER A 24 -26.63 -0.18 16.37
C SER A 24 -26.75 1.12 15.59
N LEU A 25 -27.78 1.21 14.74
CA LEU A 25 -28.15 2.37 13.94
C LEU A 25 -28.84 3.40 14.84
N ASP A 26 -28.21 3.73 15.97
CA ASP A 26 -28.66 4.84 16.78
C ASP A 26 -28.36 6.11 15.97
N PHE A 27 -29.43 6.84 15.62
CA PHE A 27 -29.30 8.08 14.88
C PHE A 27 -28.62 9.11 15.79
N GLU A 28 -27.58 9.79 15.31
CA GLU A 28 -26.76 10.68 16.14
C GLU A 28 -27.63 11.70 16.89
N PRO A 29 -27.54 11.77 18.23
CA PRO A 29 -28.41 12.61 19.05
C PRO A 29 -28.16 14.11 18.83
N ASP A 30 -26.96 14.47 18.38
CA ASP A 30 -26.54 15.86 18.14
C ASP A 30 -26.73 16.30 16.68
N THR A 31 -27.28 15.45 15.82
CA THR A 31 -27.58 15.80 14.43
C THR A 31 -28.97 16.42 14.34
N GLU A 32 -29.06 17.61 13.73
CA GLU A 32 -30.34 18.22 13.37
C GLU A 32 -30.91 17.53 12.12
N TYR A 33 -31.99 16.78 12.29
CA TYR A 33 -32.67 16.08 11.19
C TYR A 33 -33.72 16.96 10.55
N GLN A 34 -33.63 17.11 9.23
CA GLN A 34 -34.68 17.74 8.44
C GLN A 34 -35.74 16.69 8.08
N PHE A 35 -36.82 16.62 8.86
CA PHE A 35 -37.94 15.73 8.58
C PHE A 35 -38.69 16.13 7.30
N VAL A 36 -39.12 15.13 6.54
CA VAL A 36 -39.91 15.36 5.31
C VAL A 36 -41.31 15.84 5.65
N GLU A 37 -41.90 15.23 6.67
CA GLU A 37 -43.21 15.60 7.21
C GLU A 37 -43.01 16.32 8.55
N GLN A 38 -44.00 17.12 8.95
CA GLN A 38 -43.96 17.79 10.26
C GLN A 38 -43.91 16.72 11.37
N LEU A 39 -42.92 16.84 12.26
CA LEU A 39 -42.75 15.90 13.38
C LEU A 39 -43.94 16.00 14.34
N GLU A 40 -44.68 14.90 14.48
CA GLU A 40 -45.80 14.77 15.40
C GLU A 40 -45.36 14.91 16.86
N GLU A 41 -46.19 15.52 17.71
CA GLU A 41 -45.90 15.74 19.15
C GLU A 41 -45.61 14.43 19.90
N ARG A 42 -46.26 13.31 19.54
CA ARG A 42 -46.03 11.99 20.14
C ARG A 42 -44.61 11.44 19.98
N TYR A 43 -43.84 12.00 19.05
CA TYR A 43 -42.45 11.65 18.76
C TYR A 43 -41.45 12.63 19.36
N LYS A 44 -41.92 13.65 20.09
CA LYS A 44 -41.07 14.63 20.78
C LYS A 44 -40.85 14.25 22.23
N CYS A 45 -39.64 14.53 22.70
CA CYS A 45 -39.26 14.34 24.10
C CYS A 45 -39.95 15.37 24.99
N ALA A 46 -40.55 14.92 26.09
CA ALA A 46 -41.19 15.79 27.07
C ALA A 46 -40.21 16.72 27.81
N PHE A 47 -38.90 16.50 27.71
CA PHE A 47 -37.87 17.33 28.33
C PHE A 47 -37.13 18.24 27.35
N CYS A 48 -36.56 17.69 26.26
CA CYS A 48 -35.78 18.48 25.30
C CYS A 48 -36.59 18.97 24.10
N HIS A 49 -37.84 18.54 23.94
CA HIS A 49 -38.75 18.88 22.83
C HIS A 49 -38.28 18.48 21.42
N SER A 50 -37.09 17.89 21.28
CA SER A 50 -36.58 17.27 20.06
C SER A 50 -37.13 15.85 19.85
N VAL A 51 -36.87 15.27 18.67
CA VAL A 51 -37.22 13.87 18.37
C VAL A 51 -36.66 12.91 19.44
N LEU A 52 -37.46 11.91 19.80
CA LEU A 52 -37.13 10.93 20.83
C LEU A 52 -35.96 10.01 20.43
N HIS A 53 -34.79 10.22 21.02
CA HIS A 53 -33.63 9.33 20.89
C HIS A 53 -33.62 8.26 21.99
N ASN A 54 -33.64 6.98 21.60
CA ASN A 54 -33.79 5.84 22.51
C ASN A 54 -34.93 6.07 23.53
N PRO A 55 -36.19 6.15 23.07
CA PRO A 55 -37.31 6.57 23.89
C PRO A 55 -37.53 5.68 25.12
N HIS A 56 -37.82 6.31 26.24
CA HIS A 56 -38.27 5.71 27.48
C HIS A 56 -39.62 6.32 27.87
N GLN A 57 -40.54 5.49 28.35
CA GLN A 57 -41.84 5.92 28.85
C GLN A 57 -41.89 5.74 30.37
N THR A 58 -42.42 6.74 31.07
CA THR A 58 -42.63 6.72 32.52
C THR A 58 -43.99 6.13 32.90
N GLY A 59 -44.20 5.83 34.18
CA GLY A 59 -45.48 5.35 34.72
C GLY A 59 -46.66 6.30 34.47
N CYS A 60 -46.39 7.61 34.41
CA CYS A 60 -47.38 8.64 34.06
C CYS A 60 -47.67 8.74 32.54
N GLY A 61 -46.98 7.95 31.70
CA GLY A 61 -47.25 7.84 30.26
C GLY A 61 -46.46 8.79 29.37
N HIS A 62 -45.65 9.70 29.92
CA HIS A 62 -44.84 10.64 29.15
C HIS A 62 -43.53 10.01 28.63
N ARG A 63 -43.11 10.43 27.43
CA ARG A 63 -41.93 9.90 26.74
C ARG A 63 -40.73 10.85 26.81
N PHE A 64 -39.56 10.27 27.03
CA PHE A 64 -38.28 10.98 27.15
C PHE A 64 -37.20 10.28 26.34
N CYS A 65 -36.20 11.03 25.85
CA CYS A 65 -34.97 10.43 25.38
C CYS A 65 -34.25 9.72 26.53
N GLN A 66 -33.48 8.67 26.23
CA GLN A 66 -32.68 7.96 27.24
C GLN A 66 -31.77 8.92 28.04
N HIS A 67 -31.05 9.82 27.35
CA HIS A 67 -30.18 10.77 28.02
C HIS A 67 -30.99 11.73 28.91
N CYS A 68 -32.09 12.29 28.40
CA CYS A 68 -32.92 13.23 29.15
C CYS A 68 -33.50 12.63 30.44
N ILE A 69 -34.01 11.39 30.39
CA ILE A 69 -34.57 10.74 31.59
C ILE A 69 -33.48 10.39 32.61
N LEU A 70 -32.27 10.05 32.15
CA LEU A 70 -31.13 9.82 33.05
C LEU A 70 -30.69 11.13 33.71
N SER A 71 -30.51 12.20 32.94
CA SER A 71 -30.14 13.52 33.47
C SER A 71 -31.17 14.05 34.47
N LEU A 72 -32.47 13.89 34.19
CA LEU A 72 -33.53 14.29 35.12
C LEU A 72 -33.44 13.56 36.46
N ARG A 73 -33.04 12.28 36.44
CA ARG A 73 -32.89 11.44 37.64
C ARG A 73 -31.60 11.72 38.40
N GLU A 74 -30.54 12.17 37.73
CA GLU A 74 -29.26 12.52 38.34
C GLU A 74 -29.29 13.92 38.98
N LEU A 75 -29.96 14.88 38.34
CA LEU A 75 -29.99 16.28 38.80
C LEU A 75 -30.97 16.54 39.94
N ASN A 76 -31.93 15.64 40.18
CA ASN A 76 -32.99 15.83 41.16
C ASN A 76 -33.04 14.68 42.15
N SER A 77 -33.00 14.99 43.46
CA SER A 77 -33.19 13.99 44.53
C SER A 77 -34.55 13.29 44.43
N VAL A 78 -35.56 13.99 43.89
CA VAL A 78 -36.87 13.43 43.53
C VAL A 78 -37.18 13.88 42.10
N PRO A 79 -37.00 13.02 41.09
CA PRO A 79 -37.27 13.38 39.70
C PRO A 79 -38.78 13.54 39.47
N ILE A 80 -39.16 14.69 38.92
CA ILE A 80 -40.55 15.06 38.64
C ILE A 80 -40.73 15.19 37.13
N CYS A 81 -41.83 14.66 36.60
CA CYS A 81 -42.18 14.82 35.20
C CYS A 81 -42.47 16.29 34.88
N PRO A 82 -41.82 16.89 33.86
CA PRO A 82 -42.00 18.30 33.53
C PRO A 82 -43.41 18.63 33.04
N VAL A 83 -44.17 17.64 32.57
CA VAL A 83 -45.50 17.82 31.95
C VAL A 83 -46.63 17.82 32.98
N ASP A 84 -46.76 16.76 33.77
CA ASP A 84 -47.87 16.53 34.70
C ASP A 84 -47.50 16.71 36.18
N LYS A 85 -46.20 16.94 36.46
CA LYS A 85 -45.62 17.09 37.81
C LYS A 85 -45.71 15.82 38.68
N GLU A 86 -45.94 14.65 38.10
CA GLU A 86 -45.88 13.38 38.84
C GLU A 86 -44.44 12.96 39.16
N VAL A 87 -44.26 12.24 40.27
CA VAL A 87 -42.95 11.70 40.67
C VAL A 87 -42.58 10.53 39.75
N ILE A 88 -41.44 10.64 39.09
CA ILE A 88 -40.92 9.59 38.21
C ILE A 88 -40.26 8.51 39.06
N LYS A 89 -40.94 7.38 39.24
CA LYS A 89 -40.35 6.23 39.95
C LYS A 89 -39.41 5.46 39.02
N PRO A 90 -38.14 5.21 39.41
CA PRO A 90 -37.18 4.49 38.56
C PRO A 90 -37.66 3.13 38.03
N GLN A 91 -38.42 2.40 38.85
CA GLN A 91 -38.98 1.09 38.52
C GLN A 91 -40.15 1.14 37.53
N GLU A 92 -40.70 2.34 37.29
CA GLU A 92 -41.79 2.59 36.33
C GLU A 92 -41.27 3.28 35.06
N VAL A 93 -39.96 3.24 34.80
CA VAL A 93 -39.34 3.75 33.57
C VAL A 93 -38.98 2.58 32.67
N PHE A 94 -39.62 2.52 31.49
CA PHE A 94 -39.47 1.41 30.56
C PHE A 94 -38.95 1.89 29.21
N LYS A 95 -38.14 1.07 28.54
CA LYS A 95 -37.75 1.31 27.15
C LYS A 95 -38.98 1.20 26.25
N ASP A 96 -39.31 2.26 25.52
CA ASP A 96 -40.44 2.26 24.60
C ASP A 96 -39.99 1.78 23.21
N ASN A 97 -39.85 0.46 23.08
CA ASN A 97 -39.46 -0.17 21.82
C ASN A 97 -40.49 0.04 20.69
N CYS A 98 -41.75 0.29 21.04
CA CYS A 98 -42.79 0.57 20.05
C CYS A 98 -42.53 1.94 19.41
N CYS A 99 -42.44 2.98 20.24
CA CYS A 99 -42.11 4.33 19.79
C CYS A 99 -40.73 4.36 19.09
N LYS A 100 -39.73 3.60 19.56
CA LYS A 100 -38.41 3.51 18.89
C LYS A 100 -38.57 3.07 17.43
N ARG A 101 -39.36 2.02 17.15
CA ARG A 101 -39.58 1.55 15.78
C ARG A 101 -40.31 2.57 14.91
N GLU A 102 -41.29 3.26 15.48
CA GLU A 102 -42.04 4.30 14.75
C GLU A 102 -41.15 5.49 14.39
N VAL A 103 -40.40 6.02 15.36
CA VAL A 103 -39.45 7.12 15.13
C VAL A 103 -38.42 6.74 14.07
N LEU A 104 -37.85 5.54 14.14
CA LEU A 104 -36.87 5.06 13.16
C LEU A 104 -37.46 4.89 11.75
N ASN A 105 -38.79 4.80 11.60
CA ASN A 105 -39.47 4.69 10.31
C ASN A 105 -39.86 6.06 9.71
N LEU A 106 -39.65 7.17 10.43
CA LEU A 106 -39.88 8.51 9.91
C LEU A 106 -38.93 8.82 8.75
N HIS A 107 -39.37 9.65 7.82
CA HIS A 107 -38.56 10.09 6.69
C HIS A 107 -37.88 11.42 6.96
N VAL A 108 -36.59 11.48 6.65
CA VAL A 108 -35.75 12.68 6.74
C VAL A 108 -35.04 12.92 5.41
N TYR A 109 -34.66 14.17 5.14
CA TYR A 109 -33.78 14.50 4.04
C TYR A 109 -32.32 14.23 4.42
N CYS A 110 -31.49 13.93 3.41
CA CYS A 110 -30.04 13.86 3.60
C CYS A 110 -29.49 15.21 4.09
N LYS A 111 -28.54 15.18 5.04
CA LYS A 111 -27.83 16.40 5.50
C LYS A 111 -27.06 17.12 4.38
N ASN A 112 -26.76 16.43 3.28
CA ASN A 112 -26.08 16.99 2.13
C ASN A 112 -27.06 17.63 1.11
N ALA A 113 -28.32 17.85 1.47
CA ALA A 113 -29.26 18.61 0.65
C ALA A 113 -28.79 20.07 0.50
N PRO A 114 -29.01 20.73 -0.67
CA PRO A 114 -29.72 20.23 -1.85
C PRO A 114 -28.89 19.35 -2.79
N GLY A 115 -27.61 19.10 -2.47
CA GLY A 115 -26.75 18.22 -3.26
C GLY A 115 -27.28 16.79 -3.33
N CYS A 116 -27.72 16.25 -2.20
CA CYS A 116 -28.43 14.97 -2.12
C CYS A 116 -29.89 15.19 -1.71
N ASN A 117 -30.83 14.98 -2.64
CA ASN A 117 -32.28 15.11 -2.38
C ASN A 117 -32.94 13.80 -1.93
N ALA A 118 -32.16 12.83 -1.45
CA ALA A 118 -32.68 11.55 -1.00
C ALA A 118 -33.60 11.73 0.22
N ARG A 119 -34.77 11.09 0.17
CA ARG A 119 -35.66 10.86 1.31
C ARG A 119 -35.29 9.52 1.93
N ILE A 120 -34.88 9.54 3.19
CA ILE A 120 -34.26 8.40 3.86
C ILE A 120 -35.07 8.07 5.11
N ILE A 121 -35.28 6.79 5.36
CA ILE A 121 -35.83 6.30 6.63
C ILE A 121 -34.80 6.59 7.74
N LEU A 122 -35.19 7.26 8.82
CA LEU A 122 -34.28 7.72 9.88
C LEU A 122 -33.37 6.60 10.41
N GLY A 123 -33.91 5.40 10.59
CA GLY A 123 -33.13 4.23 11.02
C GLY A 123 -32.08 3.74 10.03
N ARG A 124 -32.07 4.22 8.78
CA ARG A 124 -31.06 3.92 7.74
C ARG A 124 -30.23 5.15 7.36
N PHE A 125 -30.29 6.21 8.15
CA PHE A 125 -29.62 7.47 7.85
C PHE A 125 -28.09 7.31 7.74
N GLN A 126 -27.47 6.59 8.68
CA GLN A 126 -26.03 6.34 8.67
C GLN A 126 -25.59 5.48 7.48
N ASP A 127 -26.34 4.43 7.14
CA ASP A 127 -26.08 3.60 5.97
C ASP A 127 -26.10 4.43 4.68
N HIS A 128 -27.04 5.37 4.57
CA HIS A 128 -27.07 6.31 3.46
C HIS A 128 -25.80 7.16 3.42
N LEU A 129 -25.37 7.76 4.53
CA LEU A 129 -24.17 8.63 4.57
C LEU A 129 -22.89 7.90 4.16
N GLN A 130 -22.77 6.61 4.49
CA GLN A 130 -21.64 5.78 4.06
C GLN A 130 -21.55 5.64 2.54
N HIS A 131 -22.67 5.73 1.82
CA HIS A 131 -22.74 5.53 0.38
C HIS A 131 -23.12 6.79 -0.40
N CYS A 132 -23.44 7.89 0.30
CA CYS A 132 -23.92 9.12 -0.31
C CYS A 132 -22.84 9.74 -1.19
N SER A 133 -23.16 9.93 -2.46
CA SER A 133 -22.28 10.54 -3.46
C SER A 133 -21.85 11.97 -3.09
N PHE A 134 -22.68 12.67 -2.33
CA PHE A 134 -22.47 14.05 -1.90
C PHE A 134 -21.89 14.16 -0.49
N GLN A 135 -21.55 13.03 0.14
CA GLN A 135 -20.84 13.05 1.39
C GLN A 135 -19.40 13.49 1.14
N ALA A 136 -18.95 14.49 1.90
CA ALA A 136 -17.54 14.87 1.94
C ALA A 136 -16.73 13.74 2.57
N VAL A 137 -15.70 13.29 1.86
CA VAL A 137 -14.78 12.23 2.27
C VAL A 137 -13.33 12.69 2.04
N PRO A 138 -12.38 12.27 2.91
CA PRO A 138 -10.97 12.54 2.70
C PRO A 138 -10.45 11.78 1.47
N CYS A 139 -9.42 12.33 0.83
CA CYS A 139 -8.68 11.62 -0.21
C CYS A 139 -8.14 10.27 0.33
N PRO A 140 -8.24 9.16 -0.42
CA PRO A 140 -7.68 7.87 -0.01
C PRO A 140 -6.15 7.86 0.14
N ASN A 141 -5.45 8.80 -0.52
CA ASN A 141 -4.00 8.94 -0.41
C ASN A 141 -3.64 9.58 0.94
N GLN A 142 -2.95 8.85 1.82
CA GLN A 142 -2.61 9.31 3.18
C GLN A 142 -1.81 10.61 3.23
N SER A 143 -1.01 10.89 2.20
CA SER A 143 -0.25 12.14 2.07
C SER A 143 -1.10 13.32 1.60
N CYS A 144 -2.29 13.07 1.05
CA CYS A 144 -3.26 14.08 0.64
C CYS A 144 -4.23 14.36 1.79
N ARG A 145 -4.32 15.63 2.22
CA ARG A 145 -5.23 16.06 3.31
C ARG A 145 -6.51 16.72 2.79
N GLU A 146 -6.75 16.68 1.49
CA GLU A 146 -7.91 17.29 0.87
C GLU A 146 -9.17 16.43 1.10
N ALA A 147 -10.28 17.12 1.34
CA ALA A 147 -11.61 16.52 1.35
C ALA A 147 -12.39 16.94 0.11
N MET A 148 -13.18 16.02 -0.42
CA MET A 148 -13.98 16.21 -1.63
C MET A 148 -15.26 15.38 -1.55
N LEU A 149 -16.20 15.59 -2.48
CA LEU A 149 -17.39 14.75 -2.51
C LEU A 149 -17.02 13.35 -2.97
N ARG A 150 -17.69 12.33 -2.42
CA ARG A 150 -17.45 10.91 -2.77
C ARG A 150 -17.51 10.65 -4.27
N LYS A 151 -18.41 11.31 -5.00
CA LYS A 151 -18.51 11.20 -6.47
C LYS A 151 -17.28 11.71 -7.23
N ASP A 152 -16.56 12.68 -6.66
CA ASP A 152 -15.46 13.39 -7.32
C ASP A 152 -14.10 12.75 -7.00
N VAL A 153 -14.05 11.78 -6.07
CA VAL A 153 -12.81 11.09 -5.66
C VAL A 153 -12.07 10.49 -6.84
N LYS A 154 -12.78 9.87 -7.79
CA LYS A 154 -12.14 9.25 -8.97
C LYS A 154 -11.44 10.29 -9.85
N GLU A 155 -12.10 11.42 -10.08
CA GLU A 155 -11.56 12.52 -10.88
C GLU A 155 -10.37 13.18 -10.17
N HIS A 156 -10.47 13.39 -8.86
CA HIS A 156 -9.34 13.86 -8.07
C HIS A 156 -8.13 12.94 -8.19
N LEU A 157 -8.29 11.63 -7.99
CA LEU A 157 -7.18 10.68 -8.05
C LEU A 157 -6.54 10.60 -9.45
N SER A 158 -7.31 10.84 -10.52
CA SER A 158 -6.76 10.77 -11.89
C SER A 158 -6.15 12.07 -12.38
N ALA A 159 -6.70 13.24 -12.01
CA ALA A 159 -6.35 14.51 -12.64
C ALA A 159 -5.70 15.53 -11.68
N TYR A 160 -6.13 15.59 -10.42
CA TYR A 160 -5.81 16.72 -9.54
C TYR A 160 -4.90 16.35 -8.37
N CYS A 161 -4.96 15.10 -7.89
CA CYS A 161 -4.19 14.66 -6.74
C CYS A 161 -2.70 14.79 -7.04
N ARG A 162 -1.99 15.53 -6.19
CA ARG A 162 -0.52 15.66 -6.27
C ARG A 162 0.19 14.33 -6.00
N PHE A 163 -0.44 13.47 -5.21
CA PHE A 163 0.07 12.16 -4.84
C PHE A 163 -0.52 11.03 -5.70
N ARG A 164 -1.11 11.35 -6.85
CA ARG A 164 -1.53 10.31 -7.80
C ARG A 164 -0.33 9.53 -8.31
N GLU A 165 -0.59 8.31 -8.71
CA GLU A 165 0.41 7.46 -9.36
C GLU A 165 0.27 7.57 -10.87
N GLU A 166 1.40 7.69 -11.55
CA GLU A 166 1.50 7.64 -13.01
C GLU A 166 2.53 6.57 -13.41
N LYS A 167 2.32 5.99 -14.59
CA LYS A 167 3.24 4.97 -15.11
C LYS A 167 4.52 5.63 -15.62
N CYS A 168 5.65 5.24 -15.05
CA CYS A 168 6.95 5.61 -15.57
C CYS A 168 7.07 5.17 -17.04
N LEU A 169 7.44 6.10 -17.93
CA LEU A 169 7.51 5.85 -19.37
C LEU A 169 8.55 4.79 -19.73
N TYR A 170 9.59 4.64 -18.90
CA TYR A 170 10.71 3.73 -19.12
C TYR A 170 10.46 2.35 -18.50
N CYS A 171 10.16 2.27 -17.19
CA CYS A 171 10.04 0.99 -16.48
C CYS A 171 8.60 0.49 -16.30
N LYS A 172 7.59 1.26 -16.70
CA LYS A 172 6.14 0.95 -16.65
C LYS A 172 5.56 0.69 -15.25
N ARG A 173 6.34 0.91 -14.19
CA ARG A 173 5.86 0.87 -12.80
C ARG A 173 5.05 2.13 -12.49
N ASP A 174 4.05 1.97 -11.64
CA ASP A 174 3.27 3.08 -11.08
C ASP A 174 4.13 3.80 -10.03
N ILE A 175 4.32 5.10 -10.20
CA ILE A 175 5.17 5.95 -9.36
C ILE A 175 4.37 7.21 -9.02
N VAL A 176 4.42 7.63 -7.76
CA VAL A 176 3.80 8.88 -7.32
C VAL A 176 4.39 10.06 -8.09
N VAL A 177 3.53 10.92 -8.66
CA VAL A 177 3.94 12.03 -9.55
C VAL A 177 5.00 12.93 -8.92
N THR A 178 4.92 13.23 -7.63
CA THR A 178 5.95 14.04 -6.94
C THR A 178 7.34 13.42 -6.95
N ASN A 179 7.44 12.10 -7.10
CA ASN A 179 8.68 11.34 -7.05
C ASN A 179 9.08 10.81 -8.44
N LEU A 180 8.30 11.09 -9.49
CA LEU A 180 8.52 10.53 -10.82
C LEU A 180 9.84 11.03 -11.43
N GLN A 181 10.16 12.32 -11.30
CA GLN A 181 11.41 12.88 -11.80
C GLN A 181 12.64 12.27 -11.11
N ASP A 182 12.64 12.22 -9.79
CA ASP A 182 13.73 11.59 -9.03
C ASP A 182 13.86 10.09 -9.36
N HIS A 183 12.74 9.41 -9.51
CA HIS A 183 12.73 8.03 -9.98
C HIS A 183 13.43 7.91 -11.33
N GLU A 184 13.06 8.70 -12.34
CA GLU A 184 13.66 8.66 -13.66
C GLU A 184 15.17 8.94 -13.63
N GLU A 185 15.57 10.02 -12.97
CA GLU A 185 16.96 10.48 -12.94
C GLU A 185 17.89 9.61 -12.09
N ASN A 186 17.40 8.99 -11.02
CA ASN A 186 18.27 8.35 -10.03
C ASN A 186 18.01 6.85 -9.83
N SER A 187 16.76 6.40 -9.95
CA SER A 187 16.35 5.06 -9.49
C SER A 187 15.83 4.13 -10.58
N CYS A 188 15.48 4.67 -11.75
CA CYS A 188 14.79 3.93 -12.79
C CYS A 188 15.78 3.03 -13.55
N PRO A 189 15.57 1.70 -13.54
CA PRO A 189 16.50 0.75 -14.17
C PRO A 189 16.48 0.82 -15.70
N ALA A 190 15.34 1.20 -16.27
CA ALA A 190 15.14 1.33 -17.71
C ALA A 190 15.46 2.74 -18.23
N TYR A 191 15.80 3.68 -17.35
CA TYR A 191 16.11 5.04 -17.76
C TYR A 191 17.39 5.07 -18.61
N PRO A 192 17.38 5.74 -19.78
CA PRO A 192 18.54 5.85 -20.64
C PRO A 192 19.59 6.77 -20.00
N VAL A 193 20.78 6.25 -19.78
CA VAL A 193 21.92 7.00 -19.25
C VAL A 193 23.09 6.94 -20.23
N SER A 194 23.89 8.00 -20.24
CA SER A 194 25.13 8.04 -21.02
C SER A 194 26.18 7.13 -20.40
N CYS A 195 27.03 6.54 -21.25
CA CYS A 195 28.13 5.71 -20.76
C CYS A 195 29.08 6.51 -19.85
N PRO A 196 29.48 5.97 -18.68
CA PRO A 196 30.46 6.60 -17.78
C PRO A 196 31.82 6.87 -18.44
N ASN A 197 32.22 6.02 -19.40
CA ASN A 197 33.45 6.19 -20.18
C ASN A 197 33.27 7.17 -21.36
N LYS A 198 32.14 7.88 -21.42
CA LYS A 198 31.82 8.89 -22.44
C LYS A 198 31.87 8.38 -23.88
N CYS A 199 31.51 7.10 -24.10
CA CYS A 199 31.24 6.61 -25.44
C CYS A 199 29.91 7.16 -25.97
N VAL A 200 29.64 6.97 -27.27
CA VAL A 200 28.47 7.53 -27.95
C VAL A 200 27.14 6.82 -27.58
N GLN A 201 27.21 5.65 -26.93
CA GLN A 201 26.03 4.84 -26.65
C GLN A 201 25.21 5.37 -25.47
N THR A 202 23.88 5.39 -25.64
CA THR A 202 22.91 5.58 -24.56
C THR A 202 22.37 4.22 -24.15
N ILE A 203 22.35 3.96 -22.84
CA ILE A 203 22.22 2.61 -22.31
C ILE A 203 21.20 2.64 -21.18
N PRO A 204 20.28 1.67 -21.07
CA PRO A 204 19.46 1.53 -19.88
C PRO A 204 20.35 1.42 -18.63
N ARG A 205 20.00 2.13 -17.55
CA ARG A 205 20.78 2.14 -16.30
C ARG A 205 21.16 0.73 -15.81
N ALA A 206 20.24 -0.23 -15.89
CA ALA A 206 20.49 -1.61 -15.50
C ALA A 206 21.58 -2.31 -16.35
N GLY A 207 21.71 -1.95 -17.63
CA GLY A 207 22.66 -2.52 -18.57
C GLY A 207 24.05 -1.87 -18.57
N VAL A 208 24.28 -0.81 -17.78
CA VAL A 208 25.57 -0.11 -17.76
C VAL A 208 26.72 -1.03 -17.38
N LYS A 209 26.54 -1.87 -16.35
CA LYS A 209 27.59 -2.81 -15.90
C LYS A 209 28.01 -3.77 -17.00
N GLU A 210 27.05 -4.32 -17.72
CA GLU A 210 27.30 -5.22 -18.85
C GLU A 210 28.00 -4.47 -20.00
N HIS A 211 27.54 -3.27 -20.36
CA HIS A 211 28.18 -2.47 -21.39
C HIS A 211 29.64 -2.14 -21.08
N LEU A 212 29.99 -1.78 -19.84
CA LEU A 212 31.37 -1.43 -19.48
C LEU A 212 32.35 -2.57 -19.79
N THR A 213 31.88 -3.83 -19.79
CA THR A 213 32.70 -4.99 -20.18
C THR A 213 33.01 -5.04 -21.67
N VAL A 214 32.27 -4.34 -22.53
CA VAL A 214 32.43 -4.29 -24.00
C VAL A 214 32.63 -2.88 -24.57
N CYS A 215 32.65 -1.85 -23.71
CA CYS A 215 32.82 -0.45 -24.10
C CYS A 215 34.17 -0.20 -24.81
N PRO A 216 34.19 0.45 -25.99
CA PRO A 216 35.42 0.76 -26.72
C PRO A 216 36.25 1.87 -26.06
N GLU A 217 35.60 2.78 -25.34
CA GLU A 217 36.25 3.89 -24.62
C GLU A 217 36.75 3.49 -23.23
N ALA A 218 36.55 2.24 -22.80
CA ALA A 218 37.08 1.74 -21.54
C ALA A 218 38.61 1.67 -21.60
N GLU A 219 39.30 2.30 -20.65
CA GLU A 219 40.74 2.14 -20.49
C GLU A 219 41.06 0.78 -19.89
N GLN A 220 41.97 0.06 -20.54
CA GLN A 220 42.43 -1.25 -20.12
C GLN A 220 43.94 -1.36 -20.29
N ASP A 221 44.54 -2.29 -19.56
CA ASP A 221 45.91 -2.72 -19.81
C ASP A 221 45.98 -3.57 -21.08
N CYS A 222 47.09 -3.49 -21.81
CA CYS A 222 47.37 -4.43 -22.89
C CYS A 222 47.28 -5.89 -22.37
N PRO A 223 46.67 -6.84 -23.11
CA PRO A 223 46.61 -8.24 -22.69
C PRO A 223 47.98 -8.88 -22.40
N PHE A 224 49.04 -8.35 -23.03
CA PHE A 224 50.42 -8.79 -22.79
C PHE A 224 51.08 -8.17 -21.57
N LYS A 225 50.35 -7.42 -20.72
CA LYS A 225 50.90 -6.82 -19.51
C LYS A 225 51.55 -7.83 -18.56
N HIS A 226 50.97 -9.03 -18.45
CA HIS A 226 51.54 -10.11 -17.64
C HIS A 226 52.90 -10.59 -18.16
N TYR A 227 53.19 -10.40 -19.45
CA TYR A 227 54.50 -10.69 -20.05
C TYR A 227 55.48 -9.52 -19.96
N GLY A 228 55.01 -8.31 -19.62
CA GLY A 228 55.84 -7.12 -19.42
C GLY A 228 55.43 -5.89 -20.23
N CYS A 229 54.37 -5.96 -21.03
CA CYS A 229 53.90 -4.77 -21.76
C CYS A 229 53.34 -3.71 -20.79
N THR A 230 53.77 -2.46 -20.93
CA THR A 230 53.37 -1.36 -20.03
C THR A 230 52.26 -0.47 -20.61
N VAL A 231 51.82 -0.76 -21.84
CA VAL A 231 50.83 0.07 -22.53
C VAL A 231 49.46 -0.07 -21.89
N LYS A 232 48.88 1.10 -21.57
CA LYS A 232 47.49 1.28 -21.16
C LYS A 232 46.81 2.18 -22.17
N GLY A 233 45.59 1.85 -22.55
CA GLY A 233 44.85 2.65 -23.50
C GLY A 233 43.38 2.28 -23.58
N LYS A 234 42.63 3.05 -24.38
CA LYS A 234 41.24 2.73 -24.70
C LYS A 234 41.18 1.39 -25.44
N ARG A 235 40.19 0.56 -25.12
CA ARG A 235 40.00 -0.74 -25.77
C ARG A 235 39.99 -0.65 -27.30
N GLY A 236 39.32 0.35 -27.87
CA GLY A 236 39.30 0.56 -29.33
C GLY A 236 40.71 0.75 -29.92
N ASN A 237 41.58 1.46 -29.20
CA ASN A 237 42.95 1.76 -29.64
C ASN A 237 43.93 0.62 -29.31
N LEU A 238 43.65 -0.19 -28.28
CA LEU A 238 44.50 -1.33 -27.93
C LEU A 238 44.58 -2.36 -29.06
N GLN A 239 43.52 -2.53 -29.85
CA GLN A 239 43.57 -3.39 -31.04
C GLN A 239 44.60 -2.92 -32.07
N GLU A 240 44.77 -1.61 -32.26
CA GLU A 240 45.79 -1.07 -33.16
C GLU A 240 47.19 -1.27 -32.58
N HIS A 241 47.36 -1.05 -31.27
CA HIS A 241 48.61 -1.33 -30.57
C HIS A 241 49.01 -2.82 -30.66
N GLU A 242 48.08 -3.75 -30.41
CA GLU A 242 48.34 -5.18 -30.49
C GLU A 242 48.85 -5.62 -31.86
N ARG A 243 48.30 -5.03 -32.94
CA ARG A 243 48.77 -5.28 -34.31
C ARG A 243 50.14 -4.67 -34.56
N ALA A 244 50.38 -3.44 -34.11
CA ALA A 244 51.64 -2.74 -34.34
C ALA A 244 52.82 -3.30 -33.51
N ALA A 245 52.55 -3.76 -32.28
CA ALA A 245 53.55 -4.24 -31.32
C ALA A 245 53.65 -5.78 -31.29
N LEU A 246 53.10 -6.49 -32.28
CA LEU A 246 53.06 -7.96 -32.28
C LEU A 246 54.46 -8.60 -32.15
N GLN A 247 55.45 -8.02 -32.83
CA GLN A 247 56.83 -8.52 -32.76
C GLN A 247 57.42 -8.35 -31.35
N ASP A 248 57.24 -7.18 -30.73
CA ASP A 248 57.71 -6.90 -29.38
C ASP A 248 57.00 -7.80 -28.36
N HIS A 249 55.68 -8.00 -28.50
CA HIS A 249 54.92 -8.93 -27.68
C HIS A 249 55.44 -10.36 -27.79
N MET A 250 55.80 -10.81 -29.00
CA MET A 250 56.35 -12.15 -29.19
C MET A 250 57.73 -12.30 -28.53
N LEU A 251 58.57 -11.27 -28.54
CA LEU A 251 59.85 -11.27 -27.80
C LEU A 251 59.64 -11.36 -26.29
N LEU A 252 58.67 -10.63 -25.73
CA LEU A 252 58.32 -10.72 -24.31
C LEU A 252 57.83 -12.13 -23.93
N VAL A 253 57.02 -12.74 -24.80
CA VAL A 253 56.56 -14.12 -24.60
C VAL A 253 57.72 -15.11 -24.67
N LEU A 254 58.65 -14.96 -25.61
CA LEU A 254 59.83 -15.83 -25.73
C LEU A 254 60.76 -15.72 -24.52
N GLU A 255 61.04 -14.50 -24.06
CA GLU A 255 61.84 -14.27 -22.85
C GLU A 255 61.20 -14.93 -21.62
N LYS A 256 59.89 -14.78 -21.45
CA LYS A 256 59.16 -15.46 -20.37
C LYS A 256 59.14 -16.97 -20.53
N ASN A 257 59.11 -17.48 -21.76
CA ASN A 257 59.19 -18.91 -22.04
C ASN A 257 60.55 -19.47 -21.63
N PHE A 258 61.65 -18.83 -22.03
CA PHE A 258 63.00 -19.23 -21.63
C PHE A 258 63.17 -19.25 -20.10
N GLN A 259 62.66 -18.23 -19.41
CA GLN A 259 62.64 -18.19 -17.94
C GLN A 259 61.85 -19.37 -17.34
N LEU A 260 60.71 -19.74 -17.94
CA LEU A 260 59.92 -20.90 -17.50
C LEU A 260 60.65 -22.22 -17.75
N GLU A 261 61.31 -22.40 -18.91
CA GLU A 261 62.12 -23.59 -19.21
C GLU A 261 63.26 -23.77 -18.21
N GLN A 262 63.93 -22.66 -17.84
CA GLN A 262 64.97 -22.68 -16.82
C GLN A 262 64.40 -23.07 -15.44
N GLN A 263 63.27 -22.46 -15.03
CA GLN A 263 62.61 -22.82 -13.77
C GLN A 263 62.17 -24.29 -13.72
N ILE A 264 61.69 -24.83 -14.84
CA ILE A 264 61.33 -26.25 -14.95
C ILE A 264 62.56 -27.12 -14.77
N SER A 265 63.68 -26.80 -15.43
CA SER A 265 64.94 -27.52 -15.27
C SER A 265 65.44 -27.50 -13.82
N ASP A 266 65.40 -26.34 -13.17
CA ASP A 266 65.81 -26.18 -11.76
C ASP A 266 64.91 -26.99 -10.82
N LEU A 267 63.60 -27.04 -11.10
CA LEU A 267 62.64 -27.87 -10.35
C LEU A 267 62.91 -29.36 -10.53
N TYR A 268 63.21 -29.82 -11.75
CA TYR A 268 63.58 -31.21 -12.01
C TYR A 268 64.84 -31.60 -11.25
N GLN A 269 65.87 -30.76 -11.28
CA GLN A 269 67.10 -31.01 -10.52
C GLN A 269 66.83 -31.05 -9.01
N SER A 270 65.97 -30.16 -8.50
CA SER A 270 65.58 -30.17 -7.08
C SER A 270 64.80 -31.43 -6.70
N LEU A 271 63.92 -31.93 -7.57
CA LEU A 271 63.18 -33.18 -7.36
C LEU A 271 64.12 -34.38 -7.31
N GLU A 272 65.05 -34.49 -8.25
CA GLU A 272 66.04 -35.59 -8.28
C GLU A 272 66.89 -35.60 -7.00
N GLN A 273 67.34 -34.42 -6.54
CA GLN A 273 68.06 -34.30 -5.28
C GLN A 273 67.22 -34.74 -4.07
N LYS A 274 65.93 -34.37 -4.04
CA LYS A 274 65.02 -34.78 -2.96
C LYS A 274 64.74 -36.28 -3.01
N GLU A 275 64.57 -36.86 -4.20
CA GLU A 275 64.36 -38.30 -4.38
C GLU A 275 65.57 -39.10 -3.91
N SER A 276 66.79 -38.67 -4.27
CA SER A 276 68.03 -39.26 -3.77
C SER A 276 68.13 -39.20 -2.24
N LYS A 277 67.79 -38.05 -1.63
CA LYS A 277 67.75 -37.93 -0.16
C LYS A 277 66.70 -38.84 0.49
N ILE A 278 65.53 -38.99 -0.13
CA ILE A 278 64.49 -39.90 0.36
C ILE A 278 64.98 -41.35 0.30
N GLN A 279 65.65 -41.76 -0.78
CA GLN A 279 66.24 -43.10 -0.92
C GLN A 279 67.33 -43.34 0.14
N GLN A 280 68.20 -42.36 0.39
CA GLN A 280 69.21 -42.44 1.45
C GLN A 280 68.57 -42.58 2.84
N LEU A 281 67.57 -41.76 3.15
CA LEU A 281 66.82 -41.84 4.41
C LEU A 281 66.11 -43.19 4.56
N ALA A 282 65.45 -43.68 3.49
CA ALA A 282 64.82 -45.00 3.49
C ALA A 282 65.84 -46.13 3.74
N GLY A 283 67.04 -46.03 3.15
CA GLY A 283 68.15 -46.95 3.41
C GLY A 283 68.59 -46.92 4.88
N THR A 284 68.83 -45.74 5.45
CA THR A 284 69.20 -45.61 6.86
C THR A 284 68.10 -46.11 7.82
N VAL A 285 66.83 -45.87 7.52
CA VAL A 285 65.70 -46.41 8.30
C VAL A 285 65.65 -47.94 8.24
N LYS A 286 65.97 -48.54 7.08
CA LYS A 286 66.07 -49.99 6.94
C LYS A 286 67.22 -50.56 7.78
N GLU A 287 68.41 -49.94 7.73
CA GLU A 287 69.56 -50.34 8.55
C GLU A 287 69.29 -50.23 10.06
N VAL A 288 68.59 -49.18 10.49
CA VAL A 288 68.21 -49.02 11.91
C VAL A 288 67.18 -50.07 12.32
N ARG A 289 66.23 -50.43 11.45
CA ARG A 289 65.25 -51.51 11.70
C ARG A 289 65.88 -52.90 11.77
N GLU A 290 66.94 -53.16 11.02
CA GLU A 290 67.67 -54.45 11.04
C GLU A 290 68.59 -54.59 12.28
N ARG A 291 68.84 -53.49 13.01
CA ARG A 291 69.69 -53.46 14.21
C ARG A 291 68.90 -53.42 15.54
N ALA A 292 67.56 -53.39 15.48
CA ALA A 292 66.65 -53.40 16.62
C ALA A 292 65.94 -54.76 16.74
#